data_AF-A0A956KDG8-F1
#
_entry.id   AF-A0A956KDG8-F1
#
_cell.length_a   1.000
_cell.length_b   1.000
_cell.length_c   1.000
_cell.angle_alpha   90.00
_cell.angle_beta   90.00
_cell.angle_gamma   90.00
#
_symmetry.space_group_name_H-M   'P 1'
#
loop_
_entity.id
_entity.type
_entity.pdbx_description
1 polymer ?
#
loop_
_entity_poly.entity_id
_entity_poly.type
_entity_poly.pdbx_seq_one_letter_code
_entity_poly.pdbx_strand_id
1 'polypeptide(L)'
;MELRDIRQLRSLVDCVADQRGLFLTETPASREAFGTWVRSIEESHGVSIEFETVMGPDNRPSAAVGFIRNTAHTTWGMAFTVDSDETRCALRYR
;
A
#
# COMPACT_ATOMS: atom_id res chain seq x y z
N MET A 1 10.13 -7.77 -16.70
CA MET A 1 8.90 -7.67 -15.90
C MET A 1 7.94 -8.71 -16.42
N GLU A 2 7.60 -9.71 -15.62
CA GLU A 2 6.67 -10.75 -16.04
C GLU A 2 5.23 -10.33 -15.68
N LEU A 3 4.25 -10.73 -16.51
CA LEU A 3 2.83 -10.51 -16.22
C LEU A 3 2.42 -11.08 -14.86
N ARG A 4 3.12 -12.11 -14.39
CA ARG A 4 2.94 -12.71 -13.07
C ARG A 4 3.26 -11.74 -11.95
N ASP A 5 4.37 -11.01 -12.05
CA ASP A 5 4.79 -10.08 -11.01
C ASP A 5 3.82 -8.90 -10.91
N ILE A 6 3.32 -8.40 -12.04
CA ILE A 6 2.34 -7.31 -12.08
C ILE A 6 1.04 -7.73 -11.38
N ARG A 7 0.56 -8.95 -11.66
CA ARG A 7 -0.65 -9.50 -11.03
C ARG A 7 -0.45 -9.70 -9.53
N GLN A 8 0.70 -10.21 -9.12
CA GLN A 8 1.04 -10.38 -7.71
C GLN A 8 1.05 -9.03 -6.98
N LEU A 9 1.75 -8.03 -7.52
CA LEU A 9 1.78 -6.70 -6.90
C LEU A 9 0.38 -6.09 -6.82
N ARG A 10 -0.46 -6.27 -7.85
CA ARG A 10 -1.84 -5.80 -7.80
C ARG A 10 -2.65 -6.48 -6.71
N SER A 11 -2.58 -7.81 -6.59
CA SER A 11 -3.26 -8.54 -5.52
C SER A 11 -2.79 -8.11 -4.11
N LEU A 12 -1.52 -7.74 -3.96
CA LEU A 12 -1.02 -7.18 -2.70
C LEU A 12 -1.58 -5.78 -2.43
N VAL A 13 -1.70 -4.93 -3.46
CA VAL A 13 -2.35 -3.63 -3.31
C VAL A 13 -3.82 -3.80 -2.91
N ASP A 14 -4.55 -4.72 -3.53
CA ASP A 14 -5.95 -5.00 -3.16
C ASP A 14 -6.04 -5.46 -1.69
N CYS A 15 -5.10 -6.30 -1.24
CA CYS A 15 -5.01 -6.73 0.17
C CYS A 15 -4.73 -5.56 1.14
N VAL A 16 -3.87 -4.61 0.75
CA VAL A 16 -3.64 -3.36 1.51
C VAL A 16 -4.89 -2.50 1.54
N ALA A 17 -5.61 -2.40 0.42
CA ALA A 17 -6.83 -1.62 0.34
C ALA A 17 -7.96 -2.18 1.23
N ASP A 18 -8.05 -3.50 1.37
CA ASP A 18 -9.00 -4.15 2.28
C ASP A 18 -8.75 -3.77 3.75
N GLN A 19 -7.51 -3.42 4.10
CA GLN A 19 -7.13 -2.94 5.45
C GLN A 19 -7.29 -1.42 5.64
N ARG A 20 -8.00 -0.72 4.74
CA ARG A 20 -8.23 0.73 4.83
C ARG A 20 -8.78 1.23 6.15
N GLY A 21 -9.58 0.43 6.84
CA GLY A 21 -10.04 0.77 8.18
C GLY A 21 -8.90 1.03 9.16
N LEU A 22 -7.78 0.32 9.06
CA LEU A 22 -6.65 0.46 10.00
C LEU A 22 -5.85 1.74 9.78
N PHE A 23 -5.70 2.23 8.54
CA PHE A 23 -4.94 3.46 8.28
C PHE A 23 -5.80 4.71 8.13
N LEU A 24 -7.11 4.57 7.85
CA LEU A 24 -8.05 5.69 7.87
C LEU A 24 -8.52 6.04 9.30
N THR A 25 -8.14 5.23 10.30
CA THR A 25 -8.41 5.53 11.71
C THR A 25 -7.17 6.16 12.38
N GLU A 26 -7.30 7.38 12.89
CA GLU A 26 -6.18 8.14 13.48
C GLU A 26 -5.78 7.73 14.91
N THR A 27 -6.01 6.50 15.34
CA THR A 27 -5.48 6.10 16.64
C THR A 27 -4.02 5.67 16.52
N PRO A 28 -3.15 6.01 17.50
CA PRO A 28 -1.79 5.49 17.56
C PRO A 28 -1.74 3.96 17.49
N ALA A 29 -2.69 3.29 18.15
CA ALA A 29 -2.82 1.83 18.13
C ALA A 29 -3.16 1.28 16.73
N SER A 30 -4.06 1.95 15.99
CA SER A 30 -4.39 1.56 14.61
C SER A 30 -3.19 1.73 13.68
N ARG A 31 -2.41 2.80 13.82
CA ARG A 31 -1.17 3.02 13.04
C ARG A 31 -0.11 1.96 13.34
N GLU A 32 0.09 1.61 14.61
CA GLU A 32 1.03 0.55 15.00
C GLU A 32 0.60 -0.82 14.51
N ALA A 33 -0.69 -1.15 14.65
CA ALA A 33 -1.27 -2.39 14.14
C ALA A 33 -1.14 -2.50 12.62
N PHE A 34 -1.40 -1.41 11.89
CA PHE A 34 -1.21 -1.35 10.45
C PHE A 34 0.26 -1.52 10.07
N GLY A 35 1.19 -0.83 10.75
CA GLY A 35 2.63 -0.98 10.49
C GLY A 35 3.13 -2.41 10.71
N THR A 36 2.68 -3.05 11.80
CA THR A 36 2.99 -4.46 12.09
C THR A 36 2.44 -5.39 11.00
N TRP A 37 1.21 -5.13 10.55
CA TRP A 37 0.59 -5.91 9.48
C TRP A 37 1.31 -5.74 8.13
N VAL A 38 1.65 -4.50 7.73
CA VAL A 38 2.42 -4.21 6.52
C VAL A 38 3.75 -4.95 6.54
N ARG A 39 4.47 -4.92 7.68
CA ARG A 39 5.74 -5.62 7.83
C ARG A 39 5.61 -7.13 7.62
N SER A 40 4.53 -7.73 8.12
CA SER A 40 4.25 -9.15 7.89
C SER A 40 4.03 -9.48 6.41
N ILE A 41 3.39 -8.59 5.65
CA ILE A 41 3.22 -8.74 4.20
C ILE A 41 4.56 -8.61 3.48
N GLU A 42 5.38 -7.62 3.83
CA GLU A 42 6.72 -7.43 3.27
C GLU A 42 7.58 -8.69 3.41
N GLU A 43 7.62 -9.25 4.63
CA GLU A 43 8.38 -10.47 4.93
C GLU A 43 7.83 -11.71 4.22
N SER A 44 6.51 -11.88 4.20
CA SER A 44 5.86 -13.07 3.60
C SER A 44 5.96 -13.11 2.09
N HIS A 45 6.01 -11.95 1.44
CA HIS A 45 5.96 -11.85 -0.02
C HIS A 45 7.25 -11.34 -0.66
N GLY A 46 8.28 -11.00 0.13
CA GLY A 46 9.54 -10.49 -0.40
C GLY A 46 9.38 -9.14 -1.11
N VAL A 47 8.52 -8.29 -0.59
CA VAL A 47 8.22 -6.95 -1.16
C VAL A 47 8.63 -5.86 -0.17
N SER A 48 8.77 -4.65 -0.68
CA SER A 48 8.89 -3.43 0.12
C SER A 48 7.70 -2.53 -0.20
N ILE A 49 7.06 -2.01 0.85
CA ILE A 49 5.86 -1.19 0.80
C ILE A 49 6.19 0.15 1.48
N GLU A 50 6.22 1.21 0.68
CA GLU A 50 6.29 2.58 1.16
C GLU A 50 4.86 3.16 1.12
N PHE A 51 4.39 3.79 2.19
CA PHE A 51 3.05 4.39 2.22
C PHE A 51 3.03 5.71 3.00
N GLU A 52 2.09 6.57 2.63
CA GLU A 52 1.81 7.84 3.29
C GLU A 52 0.29 8.06 3.35
N THR A 53 -0.18 8.58 4.48
CA THR A 53 -1.58 8.98 4.66
C THR A 53 -1.79 10.40 4.17
N VAL A 54 -2.77 10.61 3.31
CA VAL A 54 -3.17 11.92 2.79
C VAL A 54 -4.28 12.49 3.66
N MET A 55 -4.01 13.64 4.28
CA MET A 55 -4.99 14.36 5.10
C MET A 55 -5.95 15.17 4.22
N GLY A 56 -7.25 15.02 4.49
CA GLY A 56 -8.31 15.78 3.86
C GLY A 56 -8.51 17.17 4.46
N PRO A 57 -9.45 17.98 3.91
CA PRO A 57 -9.70 19.36 4.34
C PRO A 57 -10.16 19.51 5.79
N ASP A 58 -10.74 18.45 6.37
CA ASP A 58 -11.22 18.37 7.74
C ASP A 58 -10.14 17.89 8.73
N ASN A 59 -8.88 17.81 8.27
CA ASN A 59 -7.76 17.24 9.01
C ASN A 59 -8.02 15.80 9.46
N ARG A 60 -8.70 15.01 8.62
CA ARG A 60 -8.84 13.56 8.78
C ARG A 60 -8.18 12.81 7.61
N PRO A 61 -7.74 11.56 7.81
CA PRO A 61 -7.27 10.72 6.72
C PRO A 61 -8.33 10.57 5.65
N SER A 62 -7.99 10.93 4.42
CA SER A 62 -8.89 10.87 3.25
C SER A 62 -8.47 9.82 2.25
N ALA A 63 -7.16 9.55 2.16
CA ALA A 63 -6.60 8.53 1.30
C ALA A 63 -5.27 8.03 1.86
N ALA A 64 -4.77 6.93 1.30
CA ALA A 64 -3.39 6.51 1.40
C ALA A 64 -2.78 6.44 0.01
N VAL A 65 -1.55 6.92 -0.13
CA VAL A 65 -0.73 6.74 -1.32
C VAL A 65 0.44 5.86 -0.96
N GLY A 66 0.87 5.03 -1.89
CA GLY A 66 2.01 4.18 -1.63
C GLY A 66 2.65 3.59 -2.86
N PHE A 67 3.70 2.81 -2.61
CA PHE A 67 4.49 2.17 -3.62
C PHE A 67 4.91 0.77 -3.12
N ILE A 68 4.51 -0.27 -3.85
CA ILE A 68 4.94 -1.65 -3.59
C ILE A 68 5.94 -2.06 -4.66
N ARG A 69 7.07 -2.63 -4.26
CA ARG A 69 8.06 -3.20 -5.18
C ARG A 69 8.52 -4.56 -4.72
N ASN A 70 8.88 -5.41 -5.68
CA ASN A 70 9.55 -6.67 -5.38
C ASN A 70 11.01 -6.38 -4.97
N THR A 71 11.47 -6.96 -3.85
CA THR A 71 12.83 -6.75 -3.36
C THR A 71 13.91 -7.31 -4.30
N ALA A 72 13.58 -8.36 -5.07
CA ALA A 72 14.47 -8.91 -6.09
C ALA A 72 14.57 -8.02 -7.36
N HIS A 73 13.62 -7.12 -7.56
CA HIS A 73 13.53 -6.27 -8.76
C HIS A 73 13.27 -4.80 -8.38
N THR A 74 14.35 -4.06 -8.13
CA THR A 74 14.27 -2.70 -7.57
C THR A 74 14.03 -1.59 -8.59
N THR A 75 14.06 -1.90 -9.89
CA THR A 75 13.93 -0.91 -10.99
C THR A 75 12.49 -0.53 -11.31
N TRP A 76 11.51 -1.25 -10.78
CA TRP A 76 10.10 -1.01 -11.04
C TRP A 76 9.22 -1.45 -9.87
N GLY A 77 8.00 -0.95 -9.82
CA GLY A 77 6.99 -1.34 -8.83
C GLY A 77 5.61 -0.81 -9.19
N MET A 78 4.69 -0.91 -8.25
CA MET A 78 3.31 -0.47 -8.38
C MET A 78 3.06 0.68 -7.41
N ALA A 79 2.83 1.87 -7.97
CA ALA A 79 2.27 2.98 -7.24
C ALA A 79 0.77 2.75 -7.06
N PHE A 80 0.26 3.07 -5.89
CA PHE A 80 -1.15 2.91 -5.59
C PHE A 80 -1.71 4.09 -4.81
N THR A 81 -3.01 4.27 -4.91
CA THR A 81 -3.81 5.18 -4.11
C THR A 81 -5.05 4.44 -3.66
N VAL A 82 -5.36 4.51 -2.38
CA VAL A 82 -6.58 3.94 -1.78
C VAL A 82 -7.32 5.08 -1.10
N ASP A 83 -8.55 5.34 -1.52
CA ASP A 83 -9.47 6.25 -0.82
C ASP A 83 -10.74 5.51 -0.38
N SER A 84 -11.78 6.23 0.04
CA SER A 84 -13.04 5.62 0.48
C SER A 84 -13.79 4.89 -0.64
N ASP A 85 -13.60 5.32 -1.88
CA ASP A 85 -14.45 5.00 -3.02
C ASP A 85 -13.73 4.07 -4.01
N GLU A 86 -12.42 4.23 -4.19
CA GLU A 86 -11.64 3.55 -5.22
C GLU A 86 -10.20 3.21 -4.78
N THR A 87 -9.68 2.11 -5.33
CA THR A 87 -8.26 1.78 -5.35
C THR A 87 -7.71 1.94 -6.76
N ARG A 88 -6.74 2.83 -6.94
CA ARG A 88 -6.07 3.08 -8.22
C ARG A 88 -4.64 2.56 -8.17
N CYS A 89 -4.20 1.93 -9.25
CA CYS A 89 -2.86 1.36 -9.38
C CYS A 89 -2.21 1.79 -10.69
N ALA A 90 -0.92 2.10 -10.65
CA ALA A 90 -0.11 2.37 -11.82
C ALA A 90 1.28 1.71 -11.69
N LEU A 91 1.79 1.16 -12.78
CA LEU A 91 3.19 0.75 -12.82
C LEU A 91 4.08 1.99 -12.84
N ARG A 92 5.14 1.97 -12.03
CA ARG A 92 6.12 3.04 -11.97
C ARG A 92 7.53 2.47 -12.04
N TYR A 93 8.35 3.08 -12.87
CA TYR A 93 9.77 2.77 -13.04
C TYR A 93 10.59 3.76 -12.22
N ARG A 94 11.71 3.29 -11.66
CA ARG A 94 12.62 4.10 -10.87
C ARG A 94 13.96 4.24 -11.58
#